data_AF-A0A556MWW8-F1
#
_entry.id   AF-A0A556MWW8-F1
#
_cell.length_a   1.000
_cell.length_b   1.000
_cell.length_c   1.000
_cell.angle_alpha   90.00
_cell.angle_beta   90.00
_cell.angle_gamma   90.00
#
_symmetry.space_group_name_H-M   'P 1'
#
loop_
_entity.id
_entity.type
_entity.pdbx_description
1 polymer ?
#
loop_
_entity_poly.entity_id
_entity_poly.type
_entity_poly.pdbx_seq_one_letter_code
_entity_poly.pdbx_strand_id
1 'polypeptide(L)' 'MESEELHSFAFCEAISGVEHAYRITEQADHVFGVEKDGVLIAELSFDSVWKQLSGNPLENQLFQKICDRIEDHYAQ' A
#
# COMPACT_ATOMS: atom_id res chain seq x y z
N MET A 1 -6.91 -25.85 6.78
CA MET A 1 -6.02 -24.69 6.81
C MET A 1 -6.87 -23.54 6.33
N GLU A 2 -7.38 -22.75 7.26
CA GLU A 2 -8.13 -21.55 6.94
C GLU A 2 -7.17 -20.66 6.15
N SER A 3 -7.52 -20.32 4.91
CA SER A 3 -6.87 -19.24 4.20
C SER A 3 -7.13 -17.99 5.04
N GLU A 4 -6.13 -17.52 5.77
CA GLU A 4 -6.19 -16.20 6.39
C GLU A 4 -6.55 -15.22 5.27
N GLU A 5 -7.77 -14.68 5.32
CA GLU A 5 -8.20 -13.68 4.36
C GLU A 5 -7.31 -12.46 4.54
N LEU A 6 -6.35 -12.27 3.62
CA LEU A 6 -5.51 -11.09 3.64
C LEU A 6 -6.40 -9.87 3.42
N HIS A 7 -6.40 -8.95 4.38
CA HIS A 7 -7.14 -7.70 4.28
C HIS A 7 -6.55 -6.85 3.17
N SER A 8 -7.35 -6.57 2.14
CA SER A 8 -6.92 -5.77 1.01
C SER A 8 -7.96 -4.75 0.59
N PHE A 9 -7.50 -3.60 0.09
CA PHE A 9 -8.35 -2.53 -0.41
C PHE A 9 -7.73 -1.83 -1.62
N ALA A 10 -8.58 -1.19 -2.41
CA ALA A 10 -8.17 -0.46 -3.60
C ALA A 10 -7.76 0.98 -3.26
N PHE A 11 -6.72 1.44 -3.95
CA PHE A 11 -6.26 2.82 -3.94
C PHE A 11 -6.10 3.29 -5.39
N CYS A 12 -6.91 4.25 -5.81
CA CYS A 12 -6.83 4.84 -7.14
C CYS A 12 -6.33 6.27 -7.03
N GLU A 13 -5.34 6.64 -7.85
CA GLU A 13 -4.73 7.96 -7.79
C GLU A 13 -4.27 8.42 -9.17
N ALA A 14 -4.40 9.72 -9.45
CA ALA A 14 -3.92 10.32 -10.69
C ALA A 14 -2.52 10.89 -10.49
N ILE A 15 -1.53 10.33 -11.18
CA ILE A 15 -0.14 10.81 -11.17
C ILE A 15 0.18 11.32 -12.57
N SER A 16 0.60 12.59 -12.67
CA SER A 16 0.93 13.22 -13.96
C SER A 16 -0.17 13.11 -15.02
N GLY A 17 -1.45 13.12 -14.60
CA GLY A 17 -2.61 13.01 -15.48
C GLY A 17 -2.94 11.59 -15.94
N VAL A 18 -2.24 10.57 -15.43
CA VAL A 18 -2.56 9.16 -15.66
C VAL A 18 -3.15 8.57 -14.39
N GLU A 19 -4.33 7.94 -14.51
CA GLU A 19 -4.93 7.21 -13.40
C GLU A 19 -4.20 5.89 -13.19
N HIS A 20 -3.84 5.62 -11.93
CA HIS A 20 -3.23 4.38 -11.51
C HIS A 20 -4.11 3.72 -10.46
N ALA A 21 -4.39 2.45 -10.69
CA ALA A 21 -5.09 1.60 -9.73
C ALA A 21 -4.06 0.72 -9.01
N TYR A 22 -4.04 0.83 -7.69
CA TYR A 22 -3.23 0.04 -6.80
C TYR A 22 -4.12 -0.81 -5.91
N ARG A 23 -3.59 -1.94 -5.46
CA ARG A 23 -4.16 -2.75 -4.38
C ARG A 23 -3.19 -2.74 -3.22
N ILE A 24 -3.69 -2.41 -2.05
CA ILE A 24 -2.94 -2.47 -0.81
C ILE A 24 -3.41 -3.71 -0.07
N THR A 25 -2.47 -4.57 0.34
CA THR A 25 -2.76 -5.83 1.03
C THR A 25 -1.93 -5.89 2.30
N GLU A 26 -2.56 -6.04 3.45
CA GLU A 26 -1.88 -6.30 4.71
C GLU A 26 -1.34 -7.73 4.71
N GLN A 27 -0.02 -7.88 4.77
CA GLN A 27 0.67 -9.17 4.69
C GLN A 27 1.10 -9.71 6.05
N ALA A 28 1.37 -8.81 6.99
CA ALA A 28 1.72 -9.07 8.38
C ALA A 28 1.36 -7.85 9.22
N ASP A 29 1.51 -7.96 10.54
CA ASP A 29 1.23 -6.88 11.48
C ASP A 29 1.94 -5.58 11.07
N HIS A 30 1.16 -4.59 10.64
CA HIS A 30 1.61 -3.30 10.12
C HIS A 30 2.55 -3.36 8.89
N VAL A 31 2.49 -4.42 8.09
CA VAL A 31 3.21 -4.56 6.82
C VAL A 31 2.24 -4.65 5.65
N PHE A 32 2.39 -3.75 4.69
CA PHE A 32 1.46 -3.57 3.58
C PHE A 32 2.16 -3.73 2.23
N GLY A 33 1.72 -4.69 1.44
CA GLY A 33 2.11 -4.82 0.05
C GLY A 33 1.37 -3.83 -0.83
N VAL A 34 2.09 -3.14 -1.71
CA VAL A 34 1.54 -2.27 -2.74
C VAL A 34 1.64 -3.00 -4.08
N GLU A 35 0.49 -3.37 -4.63
CA GLU A 35 0.39 -4.05 -5.91
C GLU A 35 -0.14 -3.10 -6.98
N LYS A 36 0.40 -3.22 -8.19
CA LYS A 36 -0.08 -2.54 -9.40
C LYS A 36 -0.17 -3.55 -10.52
N ASP A 37 -1.32 -3.61 -11.19
CA ASP A 37 -1.57 -4.55 -12.30
C ASP A 37 -1.29 -6.03 -11.93
N GLY A 38 -1.52 -6.40 -10.67
CA GLY A 38 -1.26 -7.75 -10.15
C GLY A 38 0.21 -8.05 -9.81
N VAL A 39 1.08 -7.04 -9.83
CA VAL A 39 2.50 -7.17 -9.47
C VAL A 39 2.78 -6.38 -8.19
N LEU A 40 3.40 -7.01 -7.20
CA LEU A 40 3.91 -6.34 -6.00
C LEU A 40 5.07 -5.41 -6.39
N ILE A 41 4.86 -4.10 -6.25
CA ILE A 41 5.85 -3.08 -6.63
C ILE A 41 6.64 -2.54 -5.44
N ALA A 42 6.07 -2.61 -4.23
CA ALA A 42 6.69 -2.15 -3.00
C ALA A 42 6.05 -2.82 -1.78
N GLU A 43 6.80 -2.85 -0.68
CA GLU A 43 6.30 -3.22 0.65
C GLU A 43 6.54 -2.06 1.61
N LEU A 44 5.51 -1.68 2.35
CA LEU A 44 5.54 -0.60 3.32
C LEU A 44 5.35 -1.18 4.72
N SER A 45 5.91 -0.51 5.73
CA SER A 45 5.64 -0.86 7.12
C SER A 45 5.47 0.36 7.99
N PHE A 46 4.67 0.20 9.05
CA PHE A 46 4.49 1.17 10.11
C PHE A 46 4.90 0.57 11.46
N ASP A 47 5.84 1.21 12.14
CA ASP A 47 6.32 0.84 13.48
C ASP A 47 6.23 2.06 14.42
N SER A 48 6.57 3.23 13.88
CA SER A 48 6.32 4.55 14.47
C SER A 48 6.35 5.64 13.39
N VAL A 49 7.06 5.35 12.29
CA VAL A 49 7.10 6.15 11.07
C VAL A 49 6.96 5.19 9.90
N TRP A 50 6.25 5.62 8.86
CA TRP A 50 6.15 4.90 7.61
C TRP A 50 7.49 4.74 6.93
N LYS A 51 7.78 3.53 6.44
CA LYS A 51 8.98 3.23 5.67
C LYS A 51 8.71 2.19 4.59
N GLN A 52 9.37 2.33 3.46
CA GLN A 52 9.41 1.30 2.43
C GLN A 52 10.49 0.26 2.79
N LEU A 53 10.09 -1.01 2.86
CA LEU A 53 10.97 -2.14 3.17
C LEU A 53 11.63 -2.72 1.92
N SER A 54 10.89 -2.82 0.81
CA SER A 54 11.35 -3.47 -0.41
C SER A 54 10.69 -2.91 -1.68
N GLY A 55 11.14 -3.39 -2.84
CA GLY A 55 10.61 -3.03 -4.15
C GLY A 55 11.24 -1.78 -4.75
N ASN A 56 10.60 -1.25 -5.80
CA ASN A 56 11.06 -0.04 -6.46
C ASN A 56 10.72 1.18 -5.61
N PRO A 57 11.67 2.10 -5.35
CA PRO A 57 11.40 3.30 -4.56
C PRO A 57 10.20 4.05 -5.12
N LEU A 58 9.17 4.21 -4.29
CA LEU A 58 8.00 4.99 -4.66
C LEU A 58 8.37 6.48 -4.68
N GLU A 59 7.76 7.23 -5.60
CA GLU A 59 7.85 8.68 -5.56
C GLU A 59 7.26 9.19 -4.23
N ASN A 60 7.92 10.16 -3.59
CA ASN A 60 7.53 10.65 -2.26
C ASN A 60 6.05 11.02 -2.17
N GLN A 61 5.49 11.62 -3.23
CA GLN A 61 4.08 12.00 -3.28
C GLN A 61 3.16 10.77 -3.26
N LEU A 62 3.48 9.72 -4.02
CA LEU A 62 2.72 8.47 -4.03
C LEU A 62 2.85 7.73 -2.71
N PHE A 63 4.07 7.65 -2.17
CA PHE A 63 4.34 7.04 -0.87
C PHE A 63 3.47 7.66 0.22
N GLN A 64 3.47 9.00 0.34
CA GLN A 64 2.69 9.69 1.37
C GLN A 64 1.19 9.42 1.22
N LYS A 65 0.65 9.50 0.00
CA LYS A 65 -0.76 9.25 -0.27
C LYS A 65 -1.19 7.83 0.07
N ILE A 66 -0.34 6.84 -0.18
CA ILE A 66 -0.61 5.45 0.22
C ILE A 66 -0.64 5.33 1.74
N CYS A 67 0.31 5.93 2.44
CA CYS A 67 0.36 5.93 3.91
C CYS A 67 -0.90 6.55 4.50
N ASP A 68 -1.27 7.76 4.04
CA ASP A 68 -2.49 8.47 4.47
C ASP A 68 -3.73 7.60 4.21
N ARG A 69 -3.80 6.94 3.04
CA ARG A 69 -4.92 6.06 2.70
C ARG A 69 -5.02 4.84 3.61
N ILE A 70 -3.89 4.24 4.00
CA ILE A 70 -3.85 3.11 4.93
C ILE A 70 -4.37 3.58 6.29
N GLU A 71 -3.85 4.69 6.83
CA GLU A 71 -4.31 5.25 8.10
C GLU A 71 -5.83 5.53 8.07
N ASP A 72 -6.34 6.17 7.01
CA ASP A 72 -7.76 6.45 6.83
C ASP A 72 -8.63 5.17 6.76
N HIS A 73 -8.08 4.05 6.31
CA HIS A 73 -8.80 2.79 6.22
C HIS A 73 -8.98 2.13 7.60
N TYR A 74 -7.95 2.17 8.43
CA TYR A 74 -7.94 1.53 9.75
C TYR A 74 -8.37 2.46 10.90
N ALA A 75 -8.56 3.75 10.64
CA ALA A 75 -9.13 4.70 11.59
C ALA A 75 -10.68 4.60 11.73
N GLN A 76 -11.33 3.76 10.91
CA GLN A 76 -12.79 3.55 10.91
C GLN A 76 -13.21 2.43 11.88
#